data_AF-A0A2G8MRF5-F1
#
_entry.id   AF-A0A2G8MRF5-F1
#
_cell.length_a   1.000
_cell.length_b   1.000
_cell.length_c   1.000
_cell.angle_alpha   90.00
_cell.angle_beta   90.00
_cell.angle_gamma   90.00
#
_symmetry.space_group_name_H-M   'P 1'
#
loop_
_entity.id
_entity.type
_entity.pdbx_description
1 polymer ?
#
loop_
_entity_poly.entity_id
_entity_poly.type
_entity_poly.pdbx_seq_one_letter_code
_entity_poly.pdbx_strand_id
1 'polypeptide(L)'
;MPTVNRSSNTEMVSVPRDKLQAWQERFSKAQMFQQSTEVQAALAQPAPQPHPEPIAWMVGTAIWWTKEEAERDAAATGKTITPFGPLTGSADIEQLREVIKHSDAQIMRQSMRISNQRAQLAERDALLQRALPYLSNTPDLVQQGAEDLAEEIRSASAGKPCYGPNEWGTECGKCSKCKPASAEPKVKS
;
A
#
# COMPACT_ATOMS: atom_id res chain seq x y z
N MET A 1 37.55 -9.09 -31.29
CA MET A 1 38.10 -8.42 -30.08
C MET A 1 37.75 -9.27 -28.88
N PRO A 2 38.69 -9.69 -28.02
CA PRO A 2 38.33 -10.33 -26.76
C PRO A 2 38.19 -9.27 -25.66
N THR A 3 36.97 -9.05 -25.18
CA THR A 3 36.68 -8.30 -23.96
C THR A 3 37.06 -9.15 -22.75
N VAL A 4 38.25 -8.90 -22.20
CA VAL A 4 38.67 -9.53 -20.94
C VAL A 4 38.01 -8.80 -19.79
N ASN A 5 36.98 -9.44 -19.25
CA ASN A 5 36.28 -9.03 -18.03
C ASN A 5 37.25 -9.19 -16.84
N ARG A 6 37.92 -8.11 -16.41
CA ARG A 6 38.76 -8.11 -15.21
C ARG A 6 37.98 -7.51 -14.03
N SER A 7 36.98 -8.23 -13.52
CA SER A 7 36.50 -7.97 -12.16
C SER A 7 37.51 -8.54 -11.16
N SER A 8 38.64 -7.86 -10.95
CA SER A 8 39.59 -8.21 -9.89
C SER A 8 39.41 -7.25 -8.72
N ASN A 9 38.21 -7.25 -8.14
CA ASN A 9 37.95 -6.56 -6.89
C ASN A 9 38.11 -7.58 -5.75
N THR A 10 39.35 -7.89 -5.43
CA THR A 10 39.75 -8.61 -4.22
C THR A 10 40.94 -7.89 -3.63
N GLU A 11 40.74 -6.64 -3.21
CA GLU A 11 41.58 -6.07 -2.17
C GLU A 11 41.26 -6.85 -0.89
N MET A 12 41.99 -7.95 -0.69
CA MET A 12 41.82 -8.80 0.48
C MET A 12 42.26 -8.01 1.70
N VAL A 13 41.39 -7.94 2.71
CA VAL A 13 41.74 -7.43 4.04
C VAL A 13 42.95 -8.22 4.52
N SER A 14 44.12 -7.58 4.46
CA SER A 14 45.39 -8.22 4.75
C SER A 14 45.55 -8.27 6.25
N VAL A 15 45.10 -9.35 6.90
CA VAL A 15 45.48 -9.60 8.29
C VAL A 15 46.97 -10.00 8.29
N PRO A 16 47.83 -9.29 9.04
CA PRO A 16 49.25 -9.65 9.12
C PRO A 16 49.44 -11.11 9.50
N ARG A 17 50.30 -11.82 8.75
CA ARG A 17 50.49 -13.27 8.88
C ARG A 17 50.91 -13.68 10.28
N ASP A 18 51.69 -12.83 10.95
CA ASP A 18 52.15 -13.04 12.33
C ASP A 18 50.98 -13.05 13.32
N LYS A 19 49.94 -12.23 13.09
CA LYS A 19 48.72 -12.22 13.92
C LYS A 19 47.92 -13.49 13.71
N LEU A 20 47.80 -13.97 12.47
CA LEU A 20 47.11 -15.22 12.16
C LEU A 20 47.80 -16.43 12.80
N GLN A 21 49.13 -16.48 12.76
CA GLN A 21 49.92 -17.54 13.41
C GLN A 21 49.79 -17.50 14.93
N ALA A 22 49.92 -16.32 15.55
CA ALA A 22 49.72 -16.16 16.98
C ALA A 22 48.29 -16.55 17.42
N TRP A 23 47.29 -16.27 16.58
CA TRP A 23 45.93 -16.71 16.86
C TRP A 23 45.79 -18.23 16.75
N GLN A 24 46.37 -18.86 15.74
CA GLN A 24 46.34 -20.31 15.56
C GLN A 24 46.97 -21.06 16.76
N GLU A 25 48.09 -20.56 17.29
CA GLU A 25 48.75 -21.15 18.47
C GLU A 25 47.99 -20.94 19.78
N ARG A 26 47.18 -19.88 19.88
CA ARG A 26 46.35 -19.59 21.06
C ARG A 26 45.02 -20.34 21.02
N PHE A 27 44.48 -20.58 19.83
CA PHE A 27 43.32 -21.46 19.60
C PHE A 27 43.63 -22.91 20.02
N SER A 28 44.82 -23.41 19.71
CA SER A 28 45.25 -24.76 20.11
C SER A 28 45.45 -24.91 21.63
N LYS A 29 45.65 -23.82 22.36
CA LYS A 29 45.83 -23.77 23.82
C LYS A 29 44.55 -23.44 24.61
N ALA A 30 43.37 -23.50 23.98
CA ALA A 30 42.06 -23.27 24.58
C ALA A 30 41.82 -21.88 25.22
N GLN A 31 42.58 -20.85 24.82
CA GLN A 31 42.35 -19.45 25.25
C GLN A 31 41.28 -18.73 24.41
N MET A 32 40.12 -19.36 24.21
CA MET A 32 39.09 -18.90 23.27
C MET A 32 38.48 -17.52 23.61
N PHE A 33 38.32 -17.21 24.90
CA PHE A 33 37.65 -15.97 25.33
C PHE A 33 38.45 -14.69 25.03
N GLN A 34 39.77 -14.72 25.22
CA GLN A 34 40.63 -13.55 24.93
C GLN A 34 40.73 -13.28 23.42
N GLN A 35 40.62 -14.32 22.59
CA GLN A 35 40.68 -14.18 21.14
C GLN A 35 39.44 -13.55 20.53
N SER A 36 38.24 -13.81 21.08
CA SER A 36 37.02 -13.16 20.63
C SER A 36 37.18 -11.63 20.68
N THR A 37 37.73 -11.12 21.79
CA THR A 37 37.94 -9.68 21.99
C THR A 37 39.00 -9.10 21.06
N GLU A 38 40.12 -9.80 20.83
CA GLU A 38 41.19 -9.31 19.93
C GLU A 38 40.75 -9.33 18.46
N VAL A 39 40.04 -10.37 18.03
CA VAL A 39 39.49 -10.48 16.67
C VAL A 39 38.41 -9.43 16.47
N GLN A 40 37.52 -9.25 17.45
CA GLN A 40 36.48 -8.23 17.40
C GLN A 40 37.09 -6.82 17.39
N ALA A 41 38.17 -6.57 18.15
CA ALA A 41 38.91 -5.32 18.12
C ALA A 41 39.60 -5.08 16.77
N ALA A 42 40.15 -6.13 16.14
CA ALA A 42 40.77 -6.03 14.81
C ALA A 42 39.74 -5.77 13.70
N LEU A 43 38.57 -6.41 13.77
CA LEU A 43 37.45 -6.17 12.85
C LEU A 43 36.75 -4.83 13.10
N ALA A 44 36.82 -4.31 14.33
CA ALA A 44 36.31 -2.99 14.69
C ALA A 44 37.26 -1.86 14.30
N GLN A 45 38.51 -2.15 13.89
CA GLN A 45 39.37 -1.12 13.33
C GLN A 45 38.77 -0.66 12.00
N PRO A 46 38.45 0.63 11.84
CA PRO A 46 38.03 1.15 10.55
C PRO A 46 39.14 0.88 9.55
N ALA A 47 38.79 0.29 8.41
CA ALA A 47 39.73 0.09 7.31
C ALA A 47 40.42 1.44 7.00
N PRO A 48 41.74 1.46 6.73
CA PRO A 48 42.40 2.67 6.26
C PRO A 48 41.57 3.24 5.11
N GLN A 49 41.05 4.45 5.31
CA GLN A 49 40.18 5.05 4.31
C GLN A 49 40.96 5.17 2.99
N PRO A 50 40.32 4.87 1.84
CA PRO A 50 40.93 5.11 0.55
C PRO A 50 41.39 6.56 0.49
N HIS A 51 42.54 6.80 -0.15
CA HIS A 51 43.39 7.97 0.05
C HIS A 51 42.62 9.31 0.10
N PRO A 52 43.13 10.32 0.82
CA PRO A 52 42.48 11.63 0.89
C PRO A 52 42.42 12.37 -0.45
N GLU A 53 43.13 11.90 -1.47
CA GLU A 53 43.18 12.53 -2.79
C GLU A 53 42.02 12.03 -3.71
N PRO A 54 41.79 12.67 -4.87
CA PRO A 54 40.90 12.14 -5.90
C PRO A 54 41.50 10.89 -6.56
N ILE A 55 40.70 9.83 -6.71
CA ILE A 55 41.11 8.57 -7.36
C ILE A 55 41.17 8.75 -8.89
N ALA A 56 40.40 9.70 -9.42
CA ALA A 56 40.39 10.06 -10.82
C ALA A 56 39.99 11.52 -11.03
N TRP A 57 40.15 12.02 -12.25
CA TRP A 57 39.75 13.36 -12.67
C TRP A 57 38.95 13.26 -13.97
N MET A 58 37.84 13.99 -14.05
CA MET A 58 37.01 14.05 -15.25
C MET A 58 37.16 15.38 -15.95
N VAL A 59 37.34 15.34 -17.27
CA VAL A 59 37.41 16.52 -18.14
C VAL A 59 36.33 16.38 -19.20
N GLY A 60 35.22 17.10 -19.01
CA GLY A 60 34.01 16.91 -19.81
C GLY A 60 33.40 15.52 -19.61
N THR A 61 33.69 14.60 -20.53
CA THR A 61 33.22 13.20 -20.50
C THR A 61 34.37 12.18 -20.44
N ALA A 62 35.62 12.64 -20.50
CA ALA A 62 36.81 11.80 -20.41
C ALA A 62 37.25 11.65 -18.94
N ILE A 63 37.84 10.50 -18.60
CA ILE A 63 38.32 10.18 -17.25
C ILE A 63 39.82 9.91 -17.31
N TRP A 64 40.54 10.51 -16.38
CA TRP A 64 41.99 10.43 -16.22
C TRP A 64 42.34 9.89 -14.84
N TRP A 65 43.32 8.98 -14.77
CA TRP A 65 43.81 8.40 -13.51
C TRP A 65 44.97 9.19 -12.90
N THR A 66 45.47 10.19 -13.63
CA THR A 66 46.51 11.10 -13.18
C THR A 66 46.04 12.53 -13.33
N LYS A 67 46.45 13.39 -12.41
CA LYS A 67 46.04 14.80 -12.40
C LYS A 67 46.64 15.55 -13.58
N GLU A 68 47.89 15.24 -13.92
CA GLU A 68 48.67 15.91 -14.95
C GLU A 68 48.06 15.69 -16.35
N GLU A 69 47.54 14.49 -16.61
CA GLU A 69 46.84 14.20 -17.87
C GLU A 69 45.51 14.95 -17.95
N ALA A 70 44.76 15.03 -16.84
CA ALA A 70 43.54 15.81 -16.77
C ALA A 70 43.80 17.31 -16.99
N GLU A 71 44.87 17.86 -16.41
CA GLU A 71 45.24 19.26 -16.60
C GLU A 71 45.62 19.57 -18.04
N ARG A 72 46.36 18.65 -18.69
CA ARG A 72 46.72 18.79 -20.11
C ARG A 72 45.50 18.74 -21.02
N ASP A 73 44.58 17.80 -20.76
CA ASP A 73 43.35 17.66 -21.55
C ASP A 73 42.38 18.82 -21.31
N ALA A 74 42.29 19.30 -20.07
CA ALA A 74 41.50 20.49 -19.73
C ALA A 74 42.04 21.74 -20.43
N ALA A 75 43.36 21.92 -20.47
CA ALA A 75 44.00 23.02 -21.19
C ALA A 75 43.76 22.93 -22.71
N ALA A 76 43.76 21.72 -23.28
CA ALA A 76 43.51 21.51 -24.71
C ALA A 76 42.03 21.70 -25.09
N THR A 77 41.10 21.27 -24.23
CA THR A 77 39.65 21.27 -24.50
C THR A 77 38.91 22.49 -23.95
N GLY A 78 39.54 23.25 -23.05
CA GLY A 78 38.92 24.36 -22.32
C GLY A 78 37.85 23.93 -21.31
N LYS A 79 37.82 22.65 -20.91
CA LYS A 79 36.81 22.11 -19.98
C LYS A 79 37.31 22.11 -18.54
N THR A 80 36.39 22.19 -17.59
CA THR A 80 36.70 22.13 -16.15
C THR A 80 37.08 20.71 -15.73
N ILE A 81 38.05 20.61 -14.83
CA ILE A 81 38.44 19.35 -14.19
C ILE A 81 37.56 19.12 -12.97
N THR A 82 36.85 17.99 -12.95
CA THR A 82 36.06 17.56 -11.78
C THR A 82 36.78 16.41 -11.09
N PRO A 83 37.26 16.57 -9.84
CA PRO A 83 37.87 15.48 -9.11
C PRO A 83 36.83 14.42 -8.72
N PHE A 84 37.15 13.16 -8.99
CA PHE A 84 36.41 11.99 -8.53
C PHE A 84 37.19 11.34 -7.39
N GLY A 85 36.67 11.46 -6.17
CA GLY A 85 37.29 10.87 -4.99
C GLY A 85 36.25 10.57 -3.92
N PRO A 86 36.69 10.01 -2.78
CA PRO A 86 35.86 9.93 -1.59
C PRO A 86 35.31 11.34 -1.32
N LEU A 87 34.00 11.48 -1.19
CA LEU A 87 33.38 12.75 -0.81
C LEU A 87 33.81 13.06 0.63
N THR A 88 34.96 13.70 0.79
CA THR A 88 35.57 14.02 2.09
C THR A 88 34.90 15.19 2.79
N GLY A 89 33.84 15.76 2.21
CA GLY A 89 32.93 16.69 2.87
C GLY A 89 32.08 15.97 3.91
N SER A 90 32.64 15.72 5.10
CA SER A 90 31.90 15.13 6.24
C SER A 90 30.64 15.93 6.60
N ALA A 91 30.68 17.26 6.39
CA ALA A 91 29.54 18.16 6.60
C ALA A 91 28.37 17.86 5.63
N ASP A 92 28.66 17.63 4.35
CA ASP A 92 27.63 17.35 3.34
C ASP A 92 26.99 15.98 3.56
N ILE A 93 27.80 14.99 3.96
CA ILE A 93 27.30 13.65 4.30
C ILE A 93 26.38 13.71 5.53
N GLU A 94 26.75 14.47 6.57
CA GLU A 94 25.92 14.58 7.77
C GLU A 94 24.62 15.36 7.49
N GLN A 95 24.69 16.43 6.68
CA GLN A 95 23.51 17.15 6.24
C GLN A 95 22.56 16.25 5.44
N LEU A 96 23.07 15.43 4.52
CA LEU A 96 22.27 14.47 3.77
C LEU A 96 21.65 13.41 4.67
N ARG A 97 22.38 12.93 5.68
CA ARG A 97 21.83 11.99 6.69
C ARG A 97 20.66 12.60 7.45
N GLU A 98 20.75 13.86 7.85
CA GLU A 98 19.65 14.56 8.53
C GLU A 98 18.43 14.75 7.60
N VAL A 99 18.66 15.10 6.33
CA VAL A 99 17.57 15.19 5.34
C VAL A 99 16.87 13.84 5.18
N ILE A 100 17.63 12.73 5.09
CA ILE A 100 17.08 11.38 4.97
C ILE A 100 16.25 11.01 6.21
N LYS A 101 16.77 11.26 7.42
CA LYS A 101 16.02 11.02 8.66
C LYS A 101 14.71 11.81 8.68
N HIS A 102 14.75 13.07 8.27
CA HIS A 102 13.55 13.91 8.22
C HIS A 102 12.54 13.39 7.20
N SER A 103 12.99 13.00 6.00
CA SER A 103 12.11 12.43 4.98
C SER A 103 11.49 11.11 5.43
N ASP A 104 12.25 10.22 6.07
CA ASP A 104 11.73 8.95 6.60
C ASP A 104 10.64 9.18 7.65
N ALA A 105 10.86 10.12 8.56
CA ALA A 105 9.86 10.50 9.55
C ALA A 105 8.59 11.13 8.91
N GLN A 106 8.73 11.82 7.79
CA GLN A 106 7.58 12.32 7.02
C GLN A 106 6.84 11.19 6.29
N ILE A 107 7.58 10.30 5.62
CA ILE A 107 7.03 9.14 4.91
C ILE A 107 6.25 8.24 5.87
N MET A 108 6.78 7.97 7.07
CA MET A 108 6.08 7.18 8.09
C MET A 108 4.76 7.85 8.50
N ARG A 109 4.77 9.16 8.77
CA ARG A 109 3.55 9.91 9.12
C ARG A 109 2.52 9.89 7.99
N GLN A 110 2.95 10.10 6.75
CA GLN A 110 2.06 10.05 5.58
C GLN A 110 1.49 8.65 5.38
N SER A 111 2.31 7.61 5.50
CA SER A 111 1.89 6.21 5.37
C SER A 111 0.83 5.86 6.41
N MET A 112 1.00 6.31 7.65
CA MET A 112 0.01 6.11 8.71
C MET A 112 -1.32 6.81 8.39
N ARG A 113 -1.29 8.06 7.89
CA ARG A 113 -2.48 8.79 7.44
C ARG A 113 -3.21 8.05 6.31
N ILE A 114 -2.47 7.57 5.31
CA ILE A 114 -3.03 6.82 4.18
C ILE A 114 -3.68 5.52 4.68
N SER A 115 -3.03 4.80 5.59
CA SER A 115 -3.58 3.56 6.17
C SER A 115 -4.91 3.82 6.88
N ASN A 116 -4.96 4.86 7.73
CA ASN A 116 -6.19 5.23 8.43
C ASN A 116 -7.32 5.63 7.46
N GLN A 117 -7.00 6.41 6.43
CA GLN A 117 -7.97 6.79 5.40
C GLN A 117 -8.50 5.59 4.62
N ARG A 118 -7.63 4.62 4.29
CA ARG A 118 -8.05 3.37 3.62
C ARG A 118 -8.96 2.54 4.51
N ALA A 119 -8.69 2.46 5.82
CA ALA A 119 -9.57 1.79 6.76
C ALA A 119 -10.95 2.47 6.86
N GLN A 120 -10.99 3.81 6.93
CA GLN A 120 -12.24 4.57 6.94
C GLN A 120 -13.05 4.38 5.65
N LEU A 121 -12.38 4.37 4.49
CA LEU A 121 -13.04 4.10 3.22
C LEU A 121 -13.60 2.68 3.15
N ALA A 122 -12.85 1.68 3.63
CA ALA A 122 -13.32 0.30 3.70
C ALA A 122 -14.55 0.15 4.62
N GLU A 123 -14.57 0.83 5.77
CA GLU A 123 -15.72 0.84 6.68
C GLU A 123 -16.94 1.50 6.02
N ARG A 124 -16.76 2.66 5.38
CA ARG A 124 -17.82 3.34 4.63
C ARG A 124 -18.37 2.45 3.52
N ASP A 125 -17.50 1.81 2.75
CA ASP A 125 -17.90 0.94 1.65
C ASP A 125 -18.67 -0.30 2.16
N ALA A 126 -18.29 -0.86 3.31
CA ALA A 126 -19.04 -1.92 3.97
C ALA A 126 -20.43 -1.45 4.44
N LEU A 127 -20.53 -0.23 5.00
CA LEU A 127 -21.82 0.37 5.38
C LEU A 127 -22.71 0.60 4.16
N LEU A 128 -22.15 1.12 3.06
CA LEU A 128 -22.87 1.33 1.81
C LEU A 128 -23.34 -0.01 1.22
N GLN A 129 -22.48 -1.02 1.16
CA GLN A 129 -22.85 -2.36 0.71
C GLN A 129 -23.99 -2.96 1.55
N ARG A 130 -23.97 -2.72 2.87
CA ARG A 130 -25.06 -3.15 3.75
C ARG A 130 -26.35 -2.37 3.50
N ALA A 131 -26.28 -1.06 3.26
CA ALA A 131 -27.45 -0.19 3.15
C ALA A 131 -28.11 -0.22 1.75
N LEU A 132 -27.33 -0.40 0.68
CA LEU A 132 -27.78 -0.34 -0.71
C LEU A 132 -29.00 -1.23 -1.01
N PRO A 133 -29.06 -2.50 -0.58
CA PRO A 133 -30.23 -3.36 -0.82
C PRO A 133 -31.53 -2.81 -0.23
N TYR A 134 -31.45 -2.15 0.93
CA TYR A 134 -32.64 -1.56 1.57
C TYR A 134 -33.14 -0.34 0.80
N LEU A 135 -32.22 0.47 0.27
CA LEU A 135 -32.56 1.63 -0.54
C LEU A 135 -33.09 1.23 -1.92
N SER A 136 -32.52 0.20 -2.55
CA SER A 136 -32.97 -0.30 -3.86
C SER A 136 -34.35 -0.97 -3.81
N ASN A 137 -34.70 -1.59 -2.67
CA ASN A 137 -35.98 -2.30 -2.51
C ASN A 137 -37.10 -1.40 -1.94
N THR A 138 -36.83 -0.13 -1.66
CA THR A 138 -37.85 0.81 -1.18
C THR A 138 -39.04 0.99 -2.12
N PRO A 139 -38.90 1.02 -3.47
CA PRO A 139 -40.05 1.13 -4.35
C PRO A 139 -40.94 -0.11 -4.24
N ASP A 140 -40.33 -1.31 -4.23
CA ASP A 140 -41.06 -2.59 -4.19
C ASP A 140 -41.77 -2.81 -2.86
N LEU A 141 -41.16 -2.45 -1.73
CA LEU A 141 -41.79 -2.56 -0.41
C LEU A 141 -42.94 -1.56 -0.22
N VAL A 142 -42.80 -0.34 -0.77
CA VAL A 142 -43.88 0.66 -0.76
C VAL A 142 -45.00 0.26 -1.72
N GLN A 143 -44.67 -0.32 -2.87
CA GLN A 143 -45.63 -0.85 -3.84
C GLN A 143 -46.41 -2.02 -3.24
N GLN A 144 -45.73 -3.00 -2.62
CA GLN A 144 -46.36 -4.13 -1.94
C GLN A 144 -47.25 -3.67 -0.78
N GLY A 145 -46.77 -2.75 0.06
CA GLY A 145 -47.59 -2.21 1.15
C GLY A 145 -48.83 -1.44 0.67
N ALA A 146 -48.73 -0.76 -0.49
CA ALA A 146 -49.87 -0.09 -1.12
C ALA A 146 -50.86 -1.10 -1.74
N GLU A 147 -50.36 -2.19 -2.33
CA GLU A 147 -51.18 -3.28 -2.86
C GLU A 147 -51.92 -4.05 -1.75
N ASP A 148 -51.23 -4.36 -0.65
CA ASP A 148 -51.82 -5.01 0.52
C ASP A 148 -52.93 -4.15 1.15
N LEU A 149 -52.68 -2.84 1.31
CA LEU A 149 -53.69 -1.91 1.81
C LEU A 149 -54.86 -1.76 0.83
N ALA A 150 -54.60 -1.75 -0.47
CA ALA A 150 -55.64 -1.70 -1.49
C ALA A 150 -56.51 -2.96 -1.48
N GLU A 151 -55.93 -4.14 -1.24
CA GLU A 151 -56.67 -5.39 -1.09
C GLU A 151 -57.43 -5.46 0.23
N GLU A 152 -56.87 -4.93 1.33
CA GLU A 152 -57.58 -4.79 2.60
C GLU A 152 -58.80 -3.86 2.46
N ILE A 153 -58.64 -2.70 1.80
CA ILE A 153 -59.74 -1.78 1.50
C ILE A 153 -60.77 -2.45 0.56
N ARG A 154 -60.33 -3.22 -0.43
CA ARG A 154 -61.22 -3.97 -1.34
C ARG A 154 -62.00 -5.04 -0.60
N SER A 155 -61.37 -5.77 0.30
CA SER A 155 -61.99 -6.79 1.15
C SER A 155 -62.97 -6.15 2.15
N ALA A 156 -62.62 -5.01 2.75
CA ALA A 156 -63.49 -4.26 3.66
C ALA A 156 -64.68 -3.60 2.93
N SER A 157 -64.51 -3.17 1.68
CA SER A 157 -65.54 -2.54 0.85
C SER A 157 -66.39 -3.54 0.07
N ALA A 158 -65.92 -4.77 -0.14
CA ALA A 158 -66.71 -5.93 -0.49
C ALA A 158 -67.60 -6.29 0.71
N GLY A 159 -68.64 -5.48 0.92
CA GLY A 159 -69.54 -5.59 2.06
C GLY A 159 -69.94 -7.04 2.31
N LYS A 160 -69.99 -7.43 3.58
CA LYS A 160 -70.43 -8.76 4.01
C LYS A 160 -71.69 -9.15 3.22
N PRO A 161 -71.72 -10.31 2.55
CA PRO A 161 -72.92 -10.73 1.87
C PRO A 161 -74.02 -10.85 2.94
N CYS A 162 -75.10 -10.11 2.74
CA CYS A 162 -76.26 -10.12 3.61
C CYS A 162 -76.98 -11.46 3.46
N TYR A 163 -76.46 -12.49 4.13
CA TYR A 163 -77.13 -13.76 4.30
C TYR A 163 -77.85 -13.75 5.65
N GLY A 164 -79.15 -13.50 5.57
CA GLY A 164 -80.06 -13.69 6.68
C GLY A 164 -81.16 -12.62 6.69
N PRO A 165 -82.38 -12.99 7.10
CA PRO A 165 -83.40 -11.99 7.40
C PRO A 165 -82.85 -11.08 8.49
N ASN A 166 -82.91 -9.76 8.27
CA ASN A 166 -82.66 -8.83 9.36
C ASN A 166 -83.69 -9.07 10.47
N GLU A 167 -83.38 -8.67 11.71
CA GLU A 167 -84.24 -8.80 12.90
C GLU A 167 -85.61 -8.09 12.77
N TRP A 168 -85.88 -7.50 11.60
CA TRP A 168 -87.02 -6.68 11.21
C TRP A 168 -87.79 -7.27 10.01
N GLY A 169 -87.49 -8.50 9.60
CA GLY A 169 -88.34 -9.28 8.69
C GLY A 169 -88.56 -8.68 7.29
N THR A 170 -87.62 -7.91 6.75
CA THR A 170 -87.77 -7.31 5.41
C THR A 170 -86.87 -7.99 4.39
N GLU A 171 -87.49 -8.49 3.31
CA GLU A 171 -86.84 -9.22 2.22
C GLU A 171 -85.69 -8.42 1.59
N CYS A 172 -84.58 -9.13 1.35
CA CYS A 172 -83.36 -8.64 0.75
C CYS A 172 -83.58 -8.20 -0.71
N GLY A 173 -84.11 -6.99 -0.91
CA GLY A 173 -84.35 -6.44 -2.24
C GLY A 173 -84.28 -4.91 -2.34
N LYS A 174 -84.13 -4.19 -1.22
CA LYS A 174 -84.15 -2.70 -1.20
C LYS A 174 -82.92 -2.06 -0.53
N CYS A 175 -81.87 -2.82 -0.33
CA CYS A 175 -80.59 -2.30 0.13
C CYS A 175 -79.87 -1.63 -1.05
N SER A 176 -79.55 -0.34 -0.94
CA SER A 176 -78.79 0.42 -1.95
C SER A 176 -77.36 -0.09 -2.17
N LYS A 177 -76.90 -1.06 -1.35
CA LYS A 177 -75.60 -1.74 -1.48
C LYS A 177 -75.70 -3.14 -2.13
N CYS A 178 -76.89 -3.64 -2.47
CA CYS A 178 -77.02 -4.91 -3.17
C CYS A 178 -76.75 -4.72 -4.67
N LYS A 179 -75.62 -5.22 -5.17
CA LYS A 179 -75.32 -5.24 -6.60
C LYS A 179 -76.16 -6.36 -7.25
N PRO A 180 -76.98 -6.10 -8.30
CA PRO A 180 -77.71 -7.17 -8.96
C PRO A 180 -76.72 -8.10 -9.66
N ALA A 181 -76.84 -9.41 -9.41
CA ALA A 181 -76.04 -10.43 -10.09
C ALA A 181 -76.35 -10.38 -11.60
N SER A 182 -75.35 -10.02 -12.40
CA SER A 182 -75.44 -10.01 -13.86
C SER A 182 -75.76 -11.42 -14.37
N ALA A 183 -76.76 -11.50 -15.25
CA ALA A 183 -77.31 -12.72 -15.83
C ALA A 183 -76.25 -13.57 -16.57
N GLU A 184 -76.33 -14.89 -16.38
CA GLU A 184 -75.58 -15.90 -17.12
C GLU A 184 -75.91 -15.90 -18.62
N PRO A 185 -74.94 -16.19 -19.51
CA PRO A 185 -75.19 -16.31 -20.94
C PRO A 185 -75.89 -17.65 -21.25
N LYS A 186 -77.09 -17.57 -21.83
CA LYS A 186 -77.83 -18.74 -22.36
C LYS A 186 -77.00 -19.48 -23.42
N VAL A 187 -76.70 -20.75 -23.12
CA VAL A 187 -76.25 -21.75 -24.10
C VAL A 187 -77.40 -22.02 -25.07
N LYS A 188 -77.16 -21.85 -26.38
CA LYS A 188 -78.10 -22.26 -27.44
C LYS A 188 -77.83 -23.72 -27.81
N SER A 189 -78.87 -24.56 -27.75
CA SER A 189 -78.93 -25.88 -28.38
C SER A 189 -79.08 -25.78 -29.89
#